data_AF-M5RCQ9-F1
#
_entry.id   AF-M5RCQ9-F1
#
_cell.length_a   1.000
_cell.length_b   1.000
_cell.length_c   1.000
_cell.angle_alpha   90.00
_cell.angle_beta   90.00
_cell.angle_gamma   90.00
#
_symmetry.space_group_name_H-M   'P 1'
#
loop_
_entity.id
_entity.type
_entity.pdbx_description
1 polymer ?
#
loop_
_entity_poly.entity_id
_entity_poly.type
_entity_poly.pdbx_seq_one_letter_code
_entity_poly.pdbx_strand_id
1 'polypeptide(L)' 'MKQKFTAINSIAKRHGIDIKTASLQFAEAPSMVSAIIPGARTAQQVKENIASMKVQIPADFWSELKAKNLIAQEAPTG' A
#
# COMPACT_ATOMS: atom_id res chain seq x y z
N MET A 1 15.41 -6.57 7.25
CA MET A 1 13.93 -6.45 7.14
C MET A 1 13.34 -5.27 7.92
N LYS A 2 13.62 -5.07 9.22
CA LYS A 2 13.03 -3.96 10.01
C LYS A 2 13.30 -2.55 9.44
N GLN A 3 14.50 -2.26 8.94
CA GLN A 3 14.85 -0.94 8.38
C GLN A 3 14.00 -0.54 7.16
N LYS A 4 13.80 -1.46 6.21
CA LYS A 4 12.99 -1.21 5.01
C LYS A 4 11.54 -0.91 5.36
N PHE A 5 10.95 -1.70 6.27
CA PHE A 5 9.61 -1.45 6.79
C PHE A 5 9.52 -0.06 7.46
N THR A 6 10.46 0.28 8.35
CA THR A 6 10.47 1.59 9.03
C THR A 6 10.54 2.75 8.04
N ALA A 7 11.36 2.63 7.00
CA ALA A 7 11.48 3.66 5.96
C ALA A 7 10.15 3.86 5.20
N ILE A 8 9.53 2.77 4.74
CA ILE A 8 8.25 2.84 4.03
C ILE A 8 7.16 3.41 4.96
N ASN A 9 7.09 2.94 6.21
CA ASN A 9 6.09 3.39 7.17
C ASN A 9 6.26 4.88 7.53
N SER A 10 7.48 5.39 7.59
CA SER A 10 7.76 6.82 7.80
C SER A 10 7.25 7.67 6.62
N ILE A 11 7.51 7.22 5.39
CA ILE A 11 7.02 7.87 4.18
C ILE A 11 5.49 7.85 4.15
N ALA A 12 4.87 6.69 4.40
CA ALA A 12 3.42 6.54 4.44
C ALA A 12 2.78 7.53 5.42
N LYS A 13 3.32 7.64 6.63
CA LYS A 13 2.86 8.63 7.63
C LYS A 13 2.95 10.07 7.17
N ARG A 14 4.05 10.47 6.50
CA ARG A 14 4.19 11.84 5.97
C ARG A 14 3.17 12.17 4.89
N HIS A 15 2.73 11.17 4.11
CA HIS A 15 1.69 11.30 3.10
C HIS A 15 0.27 11.05 3.66
N GLY A 16 0.12 10.84 4.97
CA GLY A 16 -1.18 10.57 5.60
C GLY A 16 -1.77 9.18 5.26
N ILE A 17 -0.94 8.26 4.77
CA ILE A 17 -1.36 6.92 4.33
C ILE A 17 -0.96 5.89 5.39
N ASP A 18 -1.91 5.03 5.73
CA ASP A 18 -1.65 3.86 6.55
C ASP A 18 -0.96 2.76 5.71
N ILE A 19 0.02 2.07 6.31
CA ILE A 19 0.85 1.09 5.60
C ILE A 19 0.05 -0.14 5.15
N LYS A 20 -0.98 -0.55 5.91
CA LYS A 20 -1.88 -1.64 5.49
C LYS A 20 -2.64 -1.21 4.23
N THR A 21 -3.16 0.02 4.20
CA THR A 21 -3.83 0.57 3.01
C THR A 21 -2.94 0.56 1.77
N ALA A 22 -1.71 1.09 1.88
CA ALA A 22 -0.74 1.04 0.78
C ALA A 22 -0.42 -0.40 0.37
N SER A 23 -0.26 -1.32 1.31
CA SER A 23 0.09 -2.71 1.01
C SER A 23 -1.02 -3.44 0.24
N LEU A 24 -2.29 -3.18 0.56
CA LEU A 24 -3.42 -3.76 -0.15
C LEU A 24 -3.49 -3.25 -1.59
N GLN A 25 -3.46 -1.93 -1.79
CA GLN A 25 -3.52 -1.36 -3.14
C GLN A 25 -2.28 -1.70 -3.98
N PHE A 26 -1.09 -1.79 -3.37
CA PHE A 26 0.11 -2.23 -4.08
C PHE A 26 0.00 -3.69 -4.57
N ALA A 27 -0.62 -4.57 -3.78
CA ALA A 27 -0.84 -5.97 -4.17
C ALA A 27 -1.88 -6.11 -5.29
N GLU A 28 -2.83 -5.18 -5.40
CA GLU A 28 -3.89 -5.16 -6.42
C GLU A 28 -3.46 -4.44 -7.71
N ALA A 29 -2.50 -3.52 -7.65
CA ALA A 29 -2.10 -2.67 -8.77
C ALA A 29 -1.66 -3.37 -10.07
N PRO A 30 -0.99 -4.55 -10.08
CA PRO A 30 -0.62 -5.20 -11.32
C PRO A 30 -1.83 -5.63 -12.15
N SER A 31 -1.85 -5.32 -13.45
CA SER A 31 -2.98 -5.63 -14.35
C SER A 31 -3.33 -7.12 -14.49
N MET A 32 -2.40 -8.02 -14.14
CA MET A 32 -2.63 -9.47 -14.13
C MET A 32 -3.43 -9.93 -12.90
N VAL A 33 -3.52 -9.11 -11.85
CA VAL A 33 -4.24 -9.45 -10.62
C VAL A 33 -5.72 -9.16 -10.80
N SER A 34 -6.55 -10.20 -10.81
CA SER A 34 -8.02 -10.05 -10.83
C SER A 34 -8.62 -9.68 -9.48
N ALA A 35 -7.97 -10.10 -8.38
CA ALA A 35 -8.43 -9.85 -7.02
C ALA A 35 -7.33 -10.14 -5.99
N ILE A 36 -7.44 -9.51 -4.83
CA ILE A 36 -6.66 -9.82 -3.62
C ILE A 36 -7.58 -10.40 -2.54
N ILE A 37 -7.05 -11.30 -1.70
CA ILE A 37 -7.80 -11.92 -0.59
C ILE A 37 -7.14 -11.53 0.75
N PRO A 38 -7.43 -10.33 1.30
CA PRO A 38 -6.86 -9.91 2.57
C PRO A 38 -7.52 -10.66 3.73
N GLY A 39 -6.70 -11.14 4.66
CA GLY A 39 -7.20 -11.83 5.85
C GLY A 39 -8.03 -10.92 6.76
N ALA A 40 -9.09 -11.47 7.33
CA ALA A 40 -9.91 -10.83 8.35
C ALA A 40 -10.44 -11.89 9.33
N ARG A 41 -10.26 -11.66 10.62
CA ARG A 41 -10.78 -12.49 11.73
C ARG A 41 -12.07 -11.92 12.33
N THR A 42 -12.39 -10.66 12.03
CA THR A 42 -13.58 -9.97 12.55
C THR A 42 -14.28 -9.20 11.44
N ALA A 43 -15.59 -8.96 11.60
CA ALA A 43 -16.37 -8.15 10.67
C ALA A 43 -15.82 -6.72 10.52
N GLN A 44 -15.22 -6.17 11.58
CA GLN A 44 -14.60 -4.85 11.53
C GLN A 44 -13.39 -4.82 10.61
N GLN A 45 -12.55 -5.87 10.63
CA GLN A 45 -11.41 -5.97 9.71
C GLN A 45 -11.84 -6.07 8.25
N VAL A 46 -12.98 -6.74 7.97
CA VAL A 46 -13.57 -6.73 6.62
C VAL A 46 -13.92 -5.30 6.18
N LYS A 47 -14.60 -4.53 7.04
CA LYS A 47 -14.96 -3.13 6.77
C LYS A 47 -13.73 -2.26 6.55
N GLU A 48 -12.69 -2.45 7.34
CA GLU A 48 -11.42 -1.71 7.20
C GLU A 48 -10.69 -2.05 5.90
N ASN A 49 -10.65 -3.33 5.50
CA ASN A 49 -10.05 -3.73 4.22
C ASN A 49 -10.80 -3.07 3.06
N ILE A 50 -12.14 -3.09 3.09
CA ILE A 50 -12.98 -2.42 2.08
C ILE A 50 -12.72 -0.91 2.07
N ALA A 51 -12.64 -0.27 3.24
CA ALA A 51 -12.36 1.15 3.34
C ALA A 51 -10.97 1.50 2.78
N SER A 52 -9.97 0.65 3.05
CA SER A 52 -8.60 0.82 2.55
C SER A 52 -8.55 0.84 1.02
N MET A 53 -9.33 -0.01 0.35
CA MET A 53 -9.39 -0.03 -1.13
C MET A 53 -10.04 1.23 -1.73
N LYS A 54 -10.70 2.08 -0.92
CA LYS A 54 -11.34 3.32 -1.37
C LYS A 54 -10.51 4.57 -1.08
N VAL A 55 -9.40 4.43 -0.34
CA VAL A 55 -8.52 5.56 -0.03
C VAL A 55 -7.79 5.99 -1.30
N GLN A 56 -7.80 7.28 -1.60
CA GLN A 56 -6.96 7.84 -2.64
C GLN A 56 -5.53 7.97 -2.10
N ILE A 57 -4.60 7.18 -2.66
CA ILE A 57 -3.18 7.28 -2.32
C ILE A 57 -2.54 8.29 -3.26
N PRO A 58 -1.86 9.34 -2.74
CA PRO A 58 -1.16 10.31 -3.58
C PRO A 58 -0.11 9.64 -4.47
N ALA A 59 -0.04 10.00 -5.75
CA ALA A 59 1.00 9.50 -6.67
C ALA A 59 2.43 9.81 -6.17
N ASP A 60 2.59 10.91 -5.43
CA ASP A 60 3.85 11.32 -4.81
C ASP A 60 4.36 10.32 -3.77
N PHE A 61 3.45 9.62 -3.08
CA PHE A 61 3.82 8.56 -2.15
C PHE A 61 4.54 7.42 -2.88
N TRP A 62 3.97 6.94 -3.98
CA TRP A 62 4.56 5.86 -4.79
C TRP A 62 5.87 6.29 -5.44
N SER A 63 5.89 7.51 -5.99
CA SER A 63 7.06 8.10 -6.62
C SER A 63 8.23 8.21 -5.63
N GLU A 64 7.96 8.60 -4.39
CA GLU A 64 8.98 8.67 -3.36
C GLU A 64 9.52 7.28 -2.96
N LEU A 65 8.65 6.26 -2.86
CA LEU A 65 9.09 4.90 -2.59
C LEU A 65 9.99 4.35 -3.70
N LYS A 66 9.65 4.62 -4.96
CA LYS A 66 10.48 4.27 -6.13
C LYS A 66 11.81 5.02 -6.09
N ALA A 67 11.81 6.34 -5.94
CA ALA A 67 13.02 7.15 -5.89
C ALA A 67 14.01 6.70 -4.79
N LYS A 68 13.51 6.17 -3.66
CA LYS A 68 14.33 5.65 -2.56
C LYS A 68 14.68 4.16 -2.69
N ASN A 69 14.35 3.52 -3.81
CA ASN A 69 14.55 2.08 -4.06
C ASN A 69 13.91 1.19 -2.97
N LEU A 70 12.81 1.65 -2.38
CA LEU A 70 12.05 0.90 -1.38
C LEU A 70 11.07 -0.07 -2.04
N ILE A 71 10.65 0.22 -3.26
CA ILE A 71 9.96 -0.72 -4.18
C ILE A 71 10.68 -0.71 -5.52
N ALA A 72 10.40 -1.69 -6.39
CA ALA A 72 10.97 -1.74 -7.73
C ALA A 72 10.52 -0.52 -8.57
N GLN A 73 11.39 -0.02 -9.46
CA GLN A 73 11.10 1.17 -10.26
C GLN A 73 9.91 0.94 -11.19
N GLU A 74 9.87 -0.24 -11.79
CA GLU A 74 8.85 -0.74 -12.69
C GLU A 74 7.60 -1.28 -11.98
N ALA A 75 7.56 -1.24 -10.63
CA ALA A 75 6.39 -1.74 -9.91
C ALA A 75 5.13 -0.96 -10.33
N PRO A 76 4.04 -1.66 -10.70
CA PRO A 76 2.78 -1.01 -11.00
C PRO A 76 2.23 -0.35 -9.73
N THR A 77 1.86 0.91 -9.85
CA THR A 77 1.28 1.72 -8.77
C THR A 77 0.19 2.60 -9.38
N GLY A 78 -0.82 2.95 -8.57
CA GLY A 78 -1.84 3.94 -8.96
C GLY A 78 -1.30 5.36 -9.02
#